data_AF-A0A971IGG1-F1
#
_entry.id   AF-A0A971IGG1-F1
#
_cell.length_a   1.000
_cell.length_b   1.000
_cell.length_c   1.000
_cell.angle_alpha   90.00
_cell.angle_beta   90.00
_cell.angle_gamma   90.00
#
_symmetry.space_group_name_H-M   'P 1'
#
loop_
_entity.id
_entity.type
_entity.pdbx_description
1 polymer ?
#
loop_
_entity_poly.entity_id
_entity_poly.type
_entity_poly.pdbx_seq_one_letter_code
_entity_poly.pdbx_strand_id
1 'polypeptide(L)' 'ENVALAATALGLGSCQIAAFFDEEAADLLGVDPDEEPVVYMSAVGRPRR' A
#
# COMPACT_ATOMS: atom_id res chain seq x y z
N GLU A 1 -1.66 -9.17 4.57
CA GLU A 1 -2.79 -10.15 4.60
C GLU A 1 -4.16 -9.55 4.88
N ASN A 2 -4.45 -8.94 6.04
CA ASN A 2 -5.82 -8.48 6.36
C ASN A 2 -6.45 -7.58 5.28
N VAL A 3 -5.68 -6.64 4.73
CA VAL A 3 -6.13 -5.75 3.63
C VAL A 3 -6.54 -6.55 2.39
N ALA A 4 -5.78 -7.58 2.03
CA ALA A 4 -6.07 -8.40 0.87
C ALA A 4 -7.33 -9.24 1.06
N LEU A 5 -7.50 -9.85 2.24
CA LEU A 5 -8.70 -10.61 2.58
C LEU A 5 -9.95 -9.72 2.60
N ALA A 6 -9.84 -8.52 3.15
CA ALA A 6 -10.93 -7.54 3.14
C ALA A 6 -11.25 -7.08 1.71
N ALA A 7 -10.24 -6.83 0.87
CA ALA A 7 -10.44 -6.48 -0.53
C ALA A 7 -11.21 -7.58 -1.28
N THR A 8 -10.82 -8.84 -1.11
CA THR A 8 -11.54 -9.98 -1.69
C THR A 8 -12.99 -10.06 -1.21
N ALA A 9 -13.24 -9.91 0.10
CA ALA A 9 -14.60 -9.93 0.65
C ALA A 9 -15.50 -8.81 0.09
N LEU A 10 -14.90 -7.67 -0.28
CA LEU A 10 -15.59 -6.53 -0.88
C LEU A 10 -15.67 -6.60 -2.41
N GLY A 11 -15.22 -7.69 -3.05
CA GLY A 11 -15.17 -7.82 -4.51
C GLY A 11 -14.16 -6.89 -5.18
N LEU A 12 -13.13 -6.46 -4.45
CA LEU A 12 -12.02 -5.65 -4.93
C LEU A 12 -10.77 -6.53 -5.16
N GLY A 13 -9.83 -6.00 -5.93
CA GLY A 13 -8.48 -6.53 -6.04
C GLY A 13 -7.50 -5.76 -5.16
N SER A 14 -6.43 -6.42 -4.71
CA SER A 14 -5.30 -5.79 -4.04
C SER A 14 -3.98 -6.22 -4.66
N CYS A 15 -2.97 -5.34 -4.63
CA CYS A 15 -1.60 -5.64 -5.02
C CYS A 15 -0.64 -5.19 -3.91
N GLN A 16 0.10 -6.14 -3.39
CA GLN A 16 1.10 -6.00 -2.35
C GLN A 16 2.42 -5.51 -2.95
N ILE A 17 2.96 -4.42 -2.41
CA ILE A 17 4.14 -3.75 -2.95
C ILE A 17 5.19 -3.69 -1.84
N ALA A 18 6.26 -4.46 -2.03
CA ALA A 18 7.43 -4.48 -1.16
C ALA A 18 8.63 -3.72 -1.74
N ALA A 19 8.54 -3.31 -3.01
CA ALA A 19 9.59 -2.55 -3.68
C ALA A 19 9.03 -1.17 -4.05
N PHE A 20 9.57 -0.14 -3.43
CA PHE A 20 9.29 1.27 -3.67
C PHE A 20 10.53 2.07 -3.28
N PHE A 21 10.53 3.36 -3.56
CA PHE A 21 11.58 4.26 -3.09
C PHE A 21 11.13 4.88 -1.77
N ASP A 22 11.89 4.66 -0.71
CA ASP A 22 11.48 4.95 0.66
C ASP A 22 11.36 6.47 0.90
N GLU A 23 12.29 7.26 0.38
CA GLU A 23 12.29 8.73 0.50
C GLU A 23 11.07 9.33 -0.20
N GLU A 24 10.81 8.94 -1.45
CA GLU A 24 9.66 9.43 -2.21
C GLU A 24 8.32 8.98 -1.60
N ALA A 25 8.28 7.80 -0.97
CA ALA A 25 7.09 7.33 -0.27
C ALA A 25 6.83 8.12 1.02
N ALA A 26 7.88 8.45 1.79
CA ALA A 26 7.78 9.29 2.97
C ALA A 26 7.35 10.72 2.61
N ASP A 27 7.97 11.31 1.57
CA ASP A 27 7.62 12.63 1.04
C ASP A 27 6.15 12.68 0.57
N LEU A 28 5.66 11.63 -0.10
CA LEU A 28 4.27 11.53 -0.53
C LEU A 28 3.29 11.55 0.64
N LEU A 29 3.65 10.92 1.76
CA LEU A 29 2.81 10.85 2.96
C LEU A 29 3.03 12.04 3.91
N GLY A 30 4.11 12.81 3.71
CA GLY A 30 4.49 13.93 4.57
C GLY A 30 4.95 13.47 5.97
N VAL A 31 5.59 12.31 6.05
CA VAL A 31 6.10 11.72 7.31
C VAL A 31 7.61 11.81 7.38
N ASP A 32 8.16 11.87 8.59
CA ASP A 32 9.59 11.75 8.82
C ASP A 32 10.00 10.27 8.67
N PRO A 33 10.87 9.91 7.72
CA PRO A 33 11.25 8.52 7.50
C PRO A 33 12.06 7.90 8.65
N ASP A 34 12.71 8.71 9.49
CA ASP A 34 13.49 8.20 10.64
C ASP A 34 12.58 7.84 11.84
N GLU A 35 11.46 8.54 12.00
CA GLU A 35 10.48 8.28 13.06
C GLU A 35 9.32 7.38 12.60
N GLU A 36 8.86 7.54 11.35
CA GLU A 36 7.72 6.83 10.75
C GLU A 36 8.06 6.33 9.33
N PRO A 37 8.85 5.25 9.21
CA PRO A 37 9.24 4.71 7.91
C PRO A 37 8.08 4.00 7.21
N VAL A 38 7.98 4.19 5.90
CA VAL A 38 7.07 3.39 5.06
C VAL A 38 7.68 2.00 4.88
N VAL A 39 7.08 1.00 5.52
CA VAL A 39 7.59 -0.38 5.47
C VAL A 39 6.91 -1.26 4.42
N TYR A 40 5.71 -0.87 3.98
CA TYR A 40 4.91 -1.67 3.06
C TYR A 40 3.78 -0.87 2.45
N MET A 41 3.43 -1.18 1.21
CA MET A 41 2.27 -0.58 0.55
C MET A 41 1.34 -1.64 -0.04
N SER A 42 0.06 -1.29 -0.15
CA SER A 42 -0.92 -2.11 -0.87
C SER A 42 -1.84 -1.21 -1.68
N ALA A 43 -1.86 -1.43 -3.00
CA ALA A 43 -2.87 -0.83 -3.86
C ALA A 43 -4.17 -1.63 -3.74
N VAL A 44 -5.32 -0.96 -3.65
CA VAL A 44 -6.65 -1.58 -3.62
C VAL A 44 -7.55 -0.89 -4.64
N GLY A 45 -8.30 -1.66 -5.42
CA GLY A 45 -9.16 -1.07 -6.44
C GLY A 45 -10.09 -2.07 -7.12
N ARG A 46 -10.90 -1.56 -8.04
CA ARG A 46 -11.78 -2.39 -8.89
C ARG A 46 -10.96 -2.94 -10.07
N PRO A 47 -10.81 -4.27 -10.22
CA PRO A 47 -10.18 -4.84 -11.40
C PRO A 47 -10.91 -4.40 -12.67
N ARG A 48 -10.17 -4.02 -13.70
CA ARG A 48 -10.76 -3.75 -15.02
C ARG A 48 -11.18 -5.09 -15.63
N ARG A 49 -12.36 -5.13 -16.24
CA ARG A 49 -12.84 -6.29 -17.02
C ARG A 49 -11.93 -6.56 -18.22
#